data_AF-A0A9D9EVS8-F1
#
_entry.id   AF-A0A9D9EVS8-F1
#
_cell.length_a   1.000
_cell.length_b   1.000
_cell.length_c   1.000
_cell.angle_alpha   90.00
_cell.angle_beta   90.00
_cell.angle_gamma   90.00
#
_symmetry.space_group_name_H-M   'P 1'
#
loop_
_entity.id
_entity.type
_entity.pdbx_description
1 polymer ?
#
loop_
_entity_poly.entity_id
_entity_poly.type
_entity_poly.pdbx_seq_one_letter_code
_entity_poly.pdbx_strand_id
1 'polypeptide(L)' 'MKNMVPGTDLPYKFAHRIQASDDFNALLLQHYILFSDGATMVDYAIREKALLCSGTYGVEDHHAKVSAYIAFLDGLIRG' A
#
# COMPACT_ATOMS: atom_id res chain seq x y z
N MET A 1 -3.55 20.72 12.51
CA MET A 1 -3.29 19.31 12.12
C MET A 1 -4.53 18.82 11.40
N LYS A 2 -4.47 18.57 10.08
CA LYS A 2 -5.66 18.22 9.27
C LYS A 2 -5.96 16.73 9.43
N ASN A 3 -7.19 16.44 9.87
CA ASN A 3 -7.79 15.12 10.06
C ASN A 3 -7.55 14.22 8.84
N MET A 4 -6.79 13.13 9.02
CA MET A 4 -6.79 12.01 8.08
C MET A 4 -8.00 11.15 8.40
N VAL A 5 -8.93 11.09 7.46
CA VAL A 5 -10.07 10.17 7.50
C VAL A 5 -9.50 8.73 7.42
N PRO A 6 -9.91 7.81 8.31
CA PRO A 6 -9.55 6.40 8.18
C PRO A 6 -10.01 5.89 6.82
N GLY A 7 -9.11 5.34 6.00
CA GLY A 7 -9.48 4.69 4.74
C GLY A 7 -9.31 5.49 3.45
N THR A 8 -8.66 6.67 3.45
CA THR A 8 -8.32 7.38 2.19
C THR A 8 -6.91 7.95 2.21
N ASP A 9 -5.89 7.09 2.30
CA ASP A 9 -4.61 7.48 1.70
C ASP A 9 -4.85 7.57 0.19
N LEU A 10 -4.88 8.79 -0.35
CA LEU A 10 -4.91 9.01 -1.80
C LEU A 10 -3.79 8.19 -2.43
N PRO A 11 -3.99 7.50 -3.56
CA PRO A 11 -2.98 6.61 -4.15
C PRO A 11 -1.59 7.25 -4.24
N TYR A 12 -1.53 8.53 -4.58
CA TYR A 12 -0.28 9.31 -4.59
C TYR A 12 0.42 9.40 -3.22
N LYS A 13 -0.31 9.69 -2.13
CA LYS A 13 0.27 9.72 -0.78
C LYS A 13 0.78 8.35 -0.37
N PHE A 14 0.09 7.29 -0.78
CA PHE A 14 0.51 5.95 -0.47
C PHE A 14 1.77 5.56 -1.26
N ALA A 15 1.85 5.90 -2.54
CA ALA A 15 3.06 5.75 -3.34
C ALA A 15 4.28 6.47 -2.74
N HIS A 16 4.09 7.66 -2.15
CA HIS A 16 5.16 8.35 -1.40
C HIS A 16 5.67 7.56 -0.20
N ARG A 17 4.77 6.89 0.54
CA ARG A 17 5.17 6.04 1.68
C ARG A 17 5.89 4.79 1.21
N ILE A 18 5.42 4.17 0.12
CA ILE A 18 6.11 3.05 -0.52
C ILE A 18 7.51 3.51 -0.96
N GLN A 19 7.62 4.69 -1.56
CA GLN A 19 8.90 5.25 -2.00
C GLN A 19 9.88 5.48 -0.84
N ALA A 20 9.38 5.94 0.29
CA ALA A 20 10.18 6.20 1.48
C ALA A 20 10.45 4.94 2.33
N SER A 21 9.81 3.81 2.03
CA SER A 21 9.96 2.58 2.82
C SER A 21 11.20 1.80 2.44
N ASP A 22 11.94 1.34 3.45
CA ASP A 22 13.05 0.39 3.30
C ASP A 22 12.61 -1.06 3.57
N ASP A 23 11.43 -1.27 4.16
CA ASP A 23 10.88 -2.58 4.50
C ASP A 23 9.37 -2.64 4.20
N PHE A 24 9.02 -3.44 3.20
CA PHE A 24 7.64 -3.64 2.78
C PHE A 24 6.80 -4.44 3.79
N ASN A 25 7.40 -5.34 4.58
CA ASN A 25 6.67 -6.04 5.64
C ASN A 25 6.28 -5.07 6.75
N ALA A 26 7.21 -4.23 7.19
CA ALA A 26 6.93 -3.23 8.21
C ALA A 26 5.86 -2.22 7.74
N LEU A 27 5.95 -1.77 6.49
CA LEU A 27 4.95 -0.87 5.89
C LEU A 27 3.56 -1.53 5.85
N LEU A 28 3.46 -2.75 5.32
CA LEU A 28 2.20 -3.49 5.24
C LEU A 28 1.60 -3.73 6.64
N LEU A 29 2.41 -4.15 7.61
CA LEU A 29 1.95 -4.41 8.97
C LEU A 29 1.43 -3.14 9.64
N GLN A 30 2.14 -2.02 9.49
CA GLN A 30 1.72 -0.73 10.03
C GLN A 30 0.36 -0.31 9.45
N HIS A 31 0.20 -0.42 8.13
CA HIS A 31 -1.02 -0.09 7.42
C HIS A 31 -2.18 -1.03 7.79
N TYR A 32 -1.90 -2.32 7.89
CA TYR A 32 -2.86 -3.33 8.34
C TYR A 32 -3.39 -3.04 9.76
N ILE A 33 -2.52 -2.72 10.71
CA ILE A 33 -2.94 -2.39 12.09
C ILE A 33 -3.89 -1.18 12.11
N LEU A 34 -3.65 -0.20 11.25
CA LEU A 34 -4.41 1.05 11.22
C LEU A 34 -5.72 0.93 10.43
N PHE A 35 -5.76 0.10 9.39
CA PHE A 35 -6.81 0.15 8.35
C PHE A 35 -7.41 -1.20 7.97
N SER A 36 -7.03 -2.31 8.62
CA SER A 36 -7.57 -3.64 8.32
C SER A 36 -9.08 -3.74 8.52
N ASP A 37 -9.63 -2.99 9.47
CA ASP A 37 -11.05 -3.02 9.83
C ASP A 37 -11.56 -4.46 10.06
N GLY A 38 -10.74 -5.27 10.74
CA GLY A 38 -11.04 -6.67 11.06
C GLY A 38 -10.85 -7.67 9.92
N ALA A 39 -10.44 -7.24 8.73
CA ALA A 39 -10.11 -8.15 7.63
C ALA A 39 -8.82 -8.94 7.90
N THR A 40 -8.67 -10.08 7.23
CA THR A 40 -7.41 -10.84 7.26
C THR A 40 -6.28 -10.08 6.55
N MET A 41 -5.02 -10.44 6.85
CA MET A 41 -3.86 -9.85 6.17
C MET A 41 -3.93 -10.02 4.65
N VAL A 42 -4.43 -11.17 4.17
CA VAL A 42 -4.59 -11.44 2.75
C VAL A 42 -5.68 -10.55 2.13
N ASP A 43 -6.85 -10.45 2.77
CA ASP A 43 -7.94 -9.59 2.29
C ASP A 43 -7.53 -8.11 2.28
N TYR A 44 -6.75 -7.70 3.29
CA TYR A 44 -6.20 -6.36 3.35
C TYR A 44 -5.19 -6.11 2.22
N ALA A 45 -4.25 -7.03 1.98
CA ALA A 45 -3.28 -6.94 0.89
C ALA A 45 -3.97 -6.86 -0.49
N ILE A 46 -5.08 -7.59 -0.70
CA ILE A 46 -5.89 -7.51 -1.94
C ILE A 46 -6.47 -6.10 -2.12
N ARG A 47 -7.05 -5.52 -1.06
CA ARG A 47 -7.62 -4.15 -1.11
C ARG A 47 -6.54 -3.11 -1.37
N GLU A 48 -5.40 -3.25 -0.73
CA GLU A 48 -4.26 -2.33 -0.88
C GLU A 48 -3.66 -2.40 -2.29
N LYS A 49 -3.52 -3.60 -2.85
CA LYS A 49 -3.14 -3.81 -4.25
C LYS A 49 -4.14 -3.15 -5.20
N ALA A 50 -5.45 -3.32 -4.97
CA ALA A 50 -6.48 -2.72 -5.81
C ALA A 50 -6.41 -1.17 -5.79
N LEU A 51 -6.19 -0.57 -4.61
CA LEU A 51 -5.96 0.86 -4.48
C LEU A 51 -4.76 1.30 -5.34
N LEU A 52 -3.65 0.57 -5.25
CA LEU A 52 -2.44 0.90 -6.01
C LEU A 52 -2.61 0.73 -7.53
N CYS A 53 -3.37 -0.25 -8.00
CA CYS A 53 -3.65 -0.41 -9.42
C CYS A 53 -4.57 0.69 -9.98
N SER A 54 -5.35 1.36 -9.13
CA SER A 54 -6.25 2.45 -9.54
C SER A 54 -5.58 3.84 -9.59
N GLY A 55 -4.36 3.97 -9.03
CA GLY A 55 -3.65 5.23 -8.93
C GLY A 55 -2.79 5.57 -10.14
N THR A 56 -2.69 6.87 -10.45
CA THR A 56 -1.67 7.40 -11.38
C THR A 56 -0.51 7.98 -10.57
N TYR A 57 0.71 7.51 -10.83
CA TYR A 57 1.91 7.95 -10.14
C TYR A 57 2.72 8.87 -11.04
N GLY A 58 3.11 10.03 -10.55
CA GLY A 58 3.98 10.93 -11.30
C GLY A 58 5.44 10.54 -11.06
N VAL A 59 6.20 10.33 -12.15
CA VAL A 59 7.63 9.97 -12.23
C VAL A 59 7.96 8.47 -12.19
N GLU A 60 8.94 8.06 -13.01
CA GLU A 60 9.36 6.67 -13.26
C GLU A 60 9.82 5.95 -11.98
N ASP A 61 10.54 6.62 -11.08
CA ASP A 61 10.99 6.03 -9.82
C ASP A 61 9.83 5.63 -8.89
N HIS A 62 8.76 6.44 -8.86
CA HIS A 62 7.54 6.06 -8.13
C HIS A 62 6.92 4.81 -8.75
N HIS A 63 6.91 4.69 -10.08
CA HIS A 63 6.40 3.50 -10.75
C HIS A 63 7.21 2.26 -10.37
N ALA A 64 8.54 2.33 -10.37
CA ALA A 64 9.39 1.18 -10.05
C ALA A 64 9.15 0.65 -8.62
N LYS A 65 9.13 1.53 -7.61
CA LYS A 65 8.97 1.10 -6.21
C LYS A 65 7.53 0.67 -5.90
N VAL A 66 6.53 1.30 -6.51
CA VAL A 66 5.13 0.83 -6.45
C VAL A 66 4.97 -0.54 -7.11
N SER A 67 5.58 -0.76 -8.28
CA SER A 67 5.56 -2.07 -8.94
C SER A 67 6.23 -3.16 -8.08
N ALA A 68 7.35 -2.85 -7.43
CA ALA A 68 8.01 -3.77 -6.51
C ALA A 68 7.11 -4.11 -5.30
N TYR A 69 6.42 -3.11 -4.75
CA TYR A 69 5.47 -3.33 -3.66
C TYR A 69 4.27 -4.18 -4.09
N ILE A 70 3.70 -3.94 -5.27
CA ILE A 70 2.62 -4.77 -5.83
C ILE A 70 3.08 -6.23 -5.99
N ALA A 71 4.30 -6.46 -6.47
CA ALA A 71 4.86 -7.81 -6.59
C ALA A 71 5.04 -8.50 -5.22
N PHE A 72 5.44 -7.74 -4.19
CA PHE A 72 5.48 -8.22 -2.81
C PHE A 72 4.09 -8.64 -2.31
N LEU A 73 3.05 -7.83 -2.53
CA LEU A 73 1.67 -8.19 -2.19
C LEU A 73 1.20 -9.44 -2.94
N ASP A 74 1.56 -9.58 -4.22
CA ASP A 74 1.23 -10.77 -5.01
C ASP A 74 1.86 -12.05 -4.44
N GLY A 75 3.08 -11.98 -3.91
CA GLY A 75 3.70 -13.11 -3.20
C GLY A 75 2.89 -13.52 -1.98
N LEU A 76 2.49 -12.54 -1.16
CA LEU A 76 1.71 -12.80 0.05
C LEU A 76 0.30 -13.36 -0.25
N ILE A 77 -0.34 -12.89 -1.32
CA ILE A 77 -1.69 -13.33 -1.71
C ILE A 77 -1.67 -14.79 -2.21
N ARG A 78 -0.59 -15.24 -2.84
CA ARG A 78 -0.50 -16.58 -3.45
C ARG A 78 -0.09 -17.68 -2.47
N GLY A 79 0.57 -17.34 -1.37
CA GLY A 79 1.08 -18.29 -0.37
C GLY A 79 2.45 -18.84 -0.72
#